data_AF-A0A930QQ76-F1
#
_entry.id   AF-A0A930QQ76-F1
#
_cell.length_a   1.000
_cell.length_b   1.000
_cell.length_c   1.000
_cell.angle_alpha   90.00
_cell.angle_beta   90.00
_cell.angle_gamma   90.00
#
_symmetry.space_group_name_H-M   'P 1'
#
loop_
_entity.id
_entity.type
_entity.pdbx_description
1 polymer ?
#
loop_
_entity_poly.entity_id
_entity_poly.type
_entity_poly.pdbx_seq_one_letter_code
_entity_poly.pdbx_strand_id
1 'polypeptide(L)' 'MMDMKHPAGKFRPVIVTGLSGGGKSLAARYMEDLGYFCVDNLPPVFIPKFIDLCRETHGQISRAAIVVDTRSREFFDDF' A
#
# COMPACT_ATOMS: atom_id res chain seq x y z
N MET A 1 7.72 2.88 27.81
CA MET A 1 7.76 3.24 26.38
C MET A 1 6.33 3.12 25.86
N MET A 2 5.82 4.17 25.21
CA MET A 2 4.39 4.39 25.00
C MET A 2 3.75 3.27 24.18
N ASP A 3 2.71 2.64 24.75
CA ASP A 3 1.77 1.79 24.04
C ASP A 3 1.05 2.64 22.97
N MET A 4 1.53 2.57 21.73
CA MET A 4 0.79 3.04 20.57
C MET A 4 -0.31 2.01 20.25
N LYS A 5 -1.29 1.90 21.15
CA LYS A 5 -2.58 1.28 20.83
C LYS A 5 -3.26 2.17 19.80
N HIS A 6 -3.00 1.89 18.52
CA HIS A 6 -3.91 2.33 17.49
C HIS A 6 -5.29 1.75 17.87
N PRO A 7 -6.34 2.56 18.03
CA PRO A 7 -7.69 2.03 18.12
C PRO A 7 -7.90 1.12 16.91
N ALA A 8 -8.79 0.12 17.01
CA ALA A 8 -9.17 -0.75 15.89
C ALA A 8 -9.86 0.07 14.78
N GLY A 9 -9.10 0.97 14.16
CA GLY A 9 -9.47 1.87 13.10
C GLY A 9 -9.34 1.11 11.80
N LYS A 10 -10.23 1.45 10.87
CA LYS A 10 -10.21 0.97 9.49
C LYS A 10 -8.78 1.01 8.94
N PHE A 11 -8.26 -0.09 8.42
CA PHE A 11 -6.96 -0.12 7.73
C PHE A 11 -7.06 0.75 6.48
N ARG A 12 -6.19 1.77 6.38
CA ARG A 12 -6.19 2.75 5.28
C ARG A 12 -4.86 2.66 4.53
N PRO A 13 -4.77 1.85 3.45
CA PRO A 13 -3.59 1.87 2.62
C PRO A 13 -3.50 3.19 1.87
N VAL A 14 -2.28 3.60 1.53
CA VAL A 14 -2.02 4.71 0.61
C VAL A 14 -1.70 4.12 -0.75
N ILE A 15 -2.39 4.58 -1.79
CA ILE A 15 -2.07 4.20 -3.17
C ILE A 15 -1.16 5.27 -3.76
N VAL A 16 0.03 4.87 -4.20
CA VAL A 16 0.97 5.72 -4.92
C VAL A 16 0.85 5.40 -6.40
N THR A 17 0.51 6.38 -7.22
CA THR A 17 0.40 6.22 -8.68
C THR A 17 0.86 7.48 -9.39
N GLY A 18 0.91 7.45 -10.71
CA GLY A 18 1.41 8.53 -11.55
C GLY A 18 2.17 8.02 -12.77
N LEU A 19 2.48 8.93 -13.69
CA LEU A 19 3.21 8.62 -14.91
C LEU A 19 4.66 8.16 -14.64
N SER A 20 5.28 7.56 -15.66
CA SER A 20 6.72 7.25 -15.61
C SER A 20 7.53 8.54 -15.38
N GLY A 21 8.49 8.50 -14.46
CA GLY A 21 9.26 9.68 -14.06
C GLY A 21 8.55 10.63 -13.08
N GLY A 22 7.28 10.40 -12.74
CA GLY A 22 6.50 11.23 -11.80
C GLY A 22 6.87 11.09 -10.32
N GLY A 23 8.01 10.47 -9.99
CA GLY A 23 8.50 10.37 -8.62
C GLY A 23 7.88 9.27 -7.74
N LYS A 24 7.13 8.30 -8.31
CA LYS A 24 6.50 7.20 -7.54
C LYS A 24 7.49 6.45 -6.63
N SER A 25 8.68 6.10 -7.13
CA SER A 25 9.70 5.40 -6.35
C SER A 25 10.28 6.27 -5.23
N LEU A 26 10.37 7.59 -5.45
CA LEU A 26 10.80 8.52 -4.40
C LEU A 26 9.73 8.68 -3.33
N ALA A 27 8.46 8.79 -3.73
CA ALA A 27 7.33 8.82 -2.81
C ALA A 27 7.27 7.54 -1.96
N ALA A 28 7.46 6.36 -2.56
CA ALA A 28 7.52 5.10 -1.83
C ALA A 28 8.64 5.09 -0.78
N ARG A 29 9.85 5.54 -1.13
CA ARG A 29 10.96 5.65 -0.16
C ARG A 29 10.64 6.57 1.02
N TYR A 30 10.05 7.73 0.77
CA TYR A 30 9.63 8.60 1.87
C TYR A 30 8.54 7.99 2.74
N MET A 31 7.67 7.15 2.16
CA MET A 31 6.69 6.41 2.93
C MET A 31 7.36 5.33 3.81
N GLU A 32 8.38 4.64 3.32
CA GLU A 32 9.21 3.72 4.13
C GLU A 32 9.85 4.46 5.31
N ASP A 33 10.43 5.64 5.07
CA ASP A 33 11.02 6.49 6.13
C ASP A 33 9.97 6.90 7.19
N LEU A 34 8.71 7.08 6.79
CA LEU A 34 7.58 7.36 7.68
C LEU A 34 7.01 6.11 8.37
N GLY A 35 7.58 4.94 8.11
CA GLY A 35 7.19 3.65 8.71
C GLY A 35 6.00 2.99 8.04
N TYR A 36 5.82 3.20 6.74
CA TYR A 36 4.88 2.42 5.92
C TYR A 36 5.56 1.17 5.37
N PHE A 37 4.83 0.06 5.34
CA PHE A 37 5.19 -1.10 4.54
C PHE A 37 4.91 -0.80 3.07
N CYS A 38 5.95 -0.67 2.25
CA CYS A 38 5.82 -0.30 0.85
C CYS A 38 5.84 -1.53 -0.05
N VAL A 39 4.87 -1.60 -0.98
CA VAL A 39 4.80 -2.62 -2.03
C VAL A 39 4.86 -1.92 -3.37
N ASP A 40 5.86 -2.25 -4.18
CA ASP A 40 6.01 -1.71 -5.53
C ASP A 40 5.42 -2.65 -6.59
N ASN A 41 4.92 -2.07 -7.68
CA ASN A 41 4.37 -2.79 -8.84
C ASN A 41 3.32 -3.87 -8.51
N LEU A 42 2.44 -3.63 -7.52
CA LEU A 42 1.36 -4.57 -7.21
C LEU A 42 0.21 -4.40 -8.23
N PRO A 43 -0.17 -5.46 -8.98
CA PRO A 43 -1.35 -5.42 -9.83
C PRO A 43 -2.61 -5.03 -9.04
N PRO A 44 -3.48 -4.14 -9.58
CA PRO A 44 -4.68 -3.68 -8.90
C PRO A 44 -5.57 -4.79 -8.34
N VAL A 45 -5.69 -5.90 -9.08
CA VAL A 45 -6.48 -7.08 -8.70
C VAL A 45 -6.03 -7.73 -7.38
N PHE A 46 -4.76 -7.59 -6.99
CA PHE A 46 -4.25 -8.16 -5.74
C PHE A 46 -4.36 -7.22 -4.54
N ILE A 47 -4.70 -5.95 -4.74
CA ILE A 47 -4.83 -4.96 -3.66
C ILE A 47 -5.81 -5.40 -2.56
N PRO A 48 -7.03 -5.90 -2.88
CA PRO A 48 -7.97 -6.34 -1.84
C PRO A 48 -7.40 -7.47 -0.98
N LYS A 49 -6.83 -8.50 -1.63
CA LYS A 49 -6.26 -9.66 -0.93
C LYS A 49 -5.06 -9.26 -0.07
N PHE A 50 -4.23 -8.36 -0.56
CA PHE A 50 -3.12 -7.81 0.19
C PHE A 50 -3.57 -7.03 1.44
N ILE A 51 -4.64 -6.23 1.32
CA ILE A 51 -5.23 -5.51 2.46
C ILE A 51 -5.74 -6.50 3.51
N ASP A 52 -6.40 -7.59 3.11
CA ASP A 52 -6.88 -8.61 4.04
C ASP A 52 -5.73 -9.26 4.81
N LEU A 53 -4.64 -9.63 4.12
CA LEU A 53 -3.44 -10.15 4.75
C LEU A 53 -2.84 -9.15 5.75
N CYS A 54 -2.78 -7.86 5.40
CA CYS A 54 -2.30 -6.81 6.32
C CYS A 54 -3.13 -6.76 7.61
N ARG A 55 -4.46 -6.91 7.50
CA ARG A 55 -5.38 -6.90 8.65
C ARG A 55 -5.22 -8.15 9.52
N GLU A 56 -4.86 -9.28 8.94
CA GLU A 56 -4.57 -10.53 9.65
C GLU A 56 -3.23 -10.52 10.41
N THR A 57 -2.33 -9.57 10.12
CA THR A 57 -1.02 -9.49 10.79
C THR A 57 -1.06 -9.03 12.26
N HIS A 58 -2.25 -8.88 12.86
CA HIS A 58 -2.43 -8.43 14.25
C HIS A 58 -1.66 -7.15 14.61
N GLY A 59 -1.54 -6.23 13.64
CA GLY A 59 -0.90 -4.93 13.84
C GLY A 59 0.60 -4.88 13.53
N GLN A 60 1.23 -5.97 13.09
CA GLN A 60 2.61 -5.93 12.57
C GLN A 60 2.70 -5.02 11.34
N ILE A 61 1.68 -5.06 10.46
CA ILE A 61 1.51 -4.10 9.38
C ILE A 61 0.33 -3.18 9.73
N SER A 62 0.64 -2.02 10.30
CA SER A 62 -0.35 -1.00 10.66
C SER A 62 -0.52 0.09 9.58
N ARG A 63 0.46 0.24 8.70
CA ARG A 63 0.51 1.26 7.63
C ARG A 63 1.11 0.64 6.38
N ALA A 64 0.43 0.77 5.24
CA ALA A 64 0.93 0.27 3.95
C ALA A 64 0.81 1.31 2.84
N ALA A 65 1.82 1.38 1.98
CA ALA A 65 1.81 2.15 0.75
C ALA A 65 1.96 1.20 -0.43
N ILE A 66 1.07 1.29 -1.41
CA ILE A 66 1.01 0.39 -2.56
C ILE A 66 1.22 1.22 -3.80
N VAL A 67 2.33 0.98 -4.50
CA VAL A 67 2.62 1.62 -5.78
C VAL A 67 1.93 0.83 -6.88
N VAL A 68 1.12 1.54 -7.66
CA VAL A 68 0.36 0.99 -8.78
C VAL A 68 0.72 1.74 -10.04
N ASP A 69 1.21 1.02 -11.05
CA ASP A 69 1.42 1.56 -12.39
C ASP A 69 0.16 1.34 -13.26
N THR A 70 -0.30 2.41 -13.91
CA THR A 70 -1.47 2.41 -14.80
C THR A 70 -1.26 1.62 -16.10
N ARG A 71 -0.03 1.15 -16.38
CA ARG A 71 0.24 0.22 -17.49
C ARG A 71 -0.50 -1.11 -17.35
N SER A 72 -0.99 -1.41 -16.16
CA SER A 72 -1.83 -2.57 -15.85
C SER A 72 -3.27 -2.48 -16.39
N ARG A 73 -3.54 -1.77 -17.50
CA ARG A 73 -4.89 -1.67 -18.10
C ARG A 73 -5.54 -3.04 -18.34
N GLU A 74 -4.74 -4.04 -18.70
CA GLU A 74 -5.18 -5.44 -18.92
C GLU A 74 -5.68 -6.13 -17.65
N PHE A 75 -5.46 -5.57 -16.45
CA PHE A 75 -5.91 -6.14 -15.17
C PHE A 75 -7.23 -5.55 -14.66
N PHE A 76 -7.85 -4.65 -15.43
CA PHE A 76 -9.15 -4.04 -15.08
C PHE A 76 -10.33 -4.72 -15.76
N ASP A 77 -10.11 -5.62 -16.72
CA ASP A 77 -11.17 -6.20 -17.56
C ASP A 77 -11.82 -7.47 -16.95
N ASP A 78 -11.36 -7.95 -15.79
CA ASP A 78 -11.90 -9.14 -15.09
C ASP A 78 -12.56 -8.79 -13.73
N PHE A 79 -13.58 -7.92 -13.74
CA PHE A 79 -14.44 -7.64 -12.59
C PHE A 79 -15.90 -7.97 -12.85
#